data_AF-A0AAV4TZW0-F1
#
_entry.id   AF-A0AAV4TZW0-F1
#
_cell.length_a   1.000
_cell.length_b   1.000
_cell.length_c   1.000
_cell.angle_alpha   90.00
_cell.angle_beta   90.00
_cell.angle_gamma   90.00
#
_symmetry.space_group_name_H-M   'P 1'
#
loop_
_entity.id
_entity.type
_entity.pdbx_description
1 polymer ?
#
loop_
_entity_poly.entity_id
_entity_poly.type
_entity_poly.pdbx_seq_one_letter_code
_entity_poly.pdbx_strand_id
1 'polypeptide(L)'
;MGIDSAESYLFDDCWLSLTTNTTAFAKMYLNFLEDLLKLYTPIVHVLINDALTITFQTNMFHVKNAFQKANDSSERQFVSKNATFLLDVLKIVDDRYFNKLNRPCTVTADLRDELNRFIANSSKTSFTKYSSTTYI
;
A
#
# COMPACT_ATOMS: atom_id res chain seq x y z
N MET A 1 10.84 11.09 25.29
CA MET A 1 10.69 12.01 24.14
C MET A 1 9.89 11.22 23.10
N GLY A 2 8.62 10.94 23.34
CA GLY A 2 7.53 11.91 23.25
C GLY A 2 6.86 11.69 21.89
N ILE A 3 6.01 10.66 21.80
CA ILE A 3 5.20 10.39 20.60
C ILE A 3 4.00 11.33 20.68
N ASP A 4 4.25 12.64 20.60
CA ASP A 4 3.20 13.67 20.70
C ASP A 4 2.69 14.09 19.30
N SER A 5 2.90 13.26 18.27
CA SER A 5 2.40 13.52 16.91
C SER A 5 1.68 12.33 16.26
N ALA A 6 1.38 11.27 17.01
CA ALA A 6 0.54 10.20 16.49
C ALA A 6 -0.89 10.70 16.18
N GLU A 7 -1.35 11.74 16.87
CA GLU A 7 -2.67 12.34 16.65
C GLU A 7 -2.71 13.29 15.45
N SER A 8 -1.59 13.89 15.02
CA SER A 8 -1.57 14.79 13.86
C SER A 8 -1.56 14.06 12.51
N TYR A 9 -1.53 12.73 12.51
CA TYR A 9 -1.72 11.88 11.32
C TYR A 9 -3.09 11.18 11.29
N LEU A 10 -3.98 11.48 12.25
CA LEU A 10 -5.39 11.10 12.21
C LEU A 10 -6.12 12.02 11.22
N PHE A 11 -5.87 11.83 9.92
CA PHE A 11 -6.74 12.37 8.89
C PHE A 11 -7.95 11.44 8.77
N ASP A 12 -9.02 11.84 9.47
CA ASP A 12 -10.42 11.44 9.36
C ASP A 12 -10.78 9.96 9.55
N ASP A 13 -12.03 9.75 9.99
CA ASP A 13 -12.75 8.52 10.39
C ASP A 13 -12.71 7.32 9.40
N CYS A 14 -11.84 7.32 8.39
CA CYS A 14 -11.75 6.31 7.33
C CYS A 14 -10.87 5.09 7.67
N TRP A 15 -10.13 5.11 8.79
CA TRP A 15 -9.10 4.10 9.12
C TRP A 15 -9.61 2.89 9.91
N LEU A 16 -10.88 2.86 10.32
CA LEU A 16 -11.42 1.82 11.20
C LEU A 16 -11.49 0.42 10.56
N SER A 17 -11.15 0.29 9.28
CA SER A 17 -11.23 -0.96 8.51
C SER A 17 -9.91 -1.32 7.81
N LEU A 18 -8.78 -1.06 8.47
CA LEU A 18 -7.45 -1.51 8.03
C LEU A 18 -6.88 -2.55 9.00
N THR A 19 -6.02 -3.43 8.50
CA THR A 19 -5.26 -4.35 9.37
C THR A 19 -4.15 -3.58 10.10
N THR A 20 -3.94 -3.88 11.38
CA THR A 20 -2.83 -3.32 12.18
C THR A 20 -1.50 -3.40 11.46
N ASN A 21 -1.25 -4.52 10.77
CA ASN A 21 -0.04 -4.76 9.98
C ASN A 21 0.15 -3.74 8.85
N THR A 22 -0.93 -3.37 8.13
CA THR A 22 -0.83 -2.42 7.01
C THR A 22 -0.56 -0.99 7.51
N THR A 23 -1.23 -0.57 8.59
CA THR A 23 -0.96 0.70 9.28
C THR A 23 0.47 0.77 9.83
N ALA A 24 0.92 -0.29 10.50
CA ALA A 24 2.28 -0.36 11.05
C ALA A 24 3.33 -0.33 9.94
N PHE A 25 3.10 -1.06 8.84
CA PHE A 25 3.93 -1.02 7.65
C PHE A 25 4.02 0.38 7.08
N ALA A 26 2.90 1.09 6.87
CA ALA A 26 2.90 2.43 6.30
C ALA A 26 3.76 3.40 7.11
N LYS A 27 3.60 3.39 8.45
CA LYS A 27 4.42 4.21 9.34
C LYS A 27 5.90 3.85 9.25
N MET A 28 6.23 2.56 9.30
CA MET A 28 7.60 2.08 9.16
C MET A 28 8.22 2.48 7.82
N TYR A 29 7.47 2.32 6.73
CA TYR A 29 7.93 2.60 5.37
C TYR A 29 8.18 4.10 5.15
N LEU A 30 7.31 4.97 5.68
CA LEU A 30 7.50 6.41 5.59
C LEU A 30 8.70 6.90 6.40
N ASN A 31 8.95 6.33 7.58
CA ASN A 31 10.16 6.62 8.35
C ASN A 31 11.42 6.11 7.62
N PHE A 32 11.35 4.91 7.06
CA PHE A 32 12.44 4.33 6.27
C PHE A 32 12.79 5.21 5.07
N LEU A 33 11.78 5.70 4.34
CA LEU A 33 11.97 6.68 3.26
C LEU A 33 12.71 7.93 3.76
N GLU A 34 12.26 8.53 4.87
CA GLU A 34 12.91 9.73 5.41
C GLU A 34 14.38 9.48 5.74
N ASP A 35 14.70 8.33 6.32
CA ASP A 35 16.07 7.98 6.67
C ASP A 35 16.94 7.72 5.44
N LEU A 36 16.41 7.05 4.42
CA LEU A 36 17.11 6.88 3.14
C LEU A 36 17.36 8.21 2.44
N LEU A 37 16.37 9.12 2.44
CA LEU A 37 16.51 10.44 1.83
C LEU A 37 17.55 11.31 2.56
N LYS A 38 17.76 11.15 3.87
CA LYS A 38 18.86 11.82 4.60
C LYS A 38 20.23 11.28 4.20
N LEU A 39 20.32 9.99 3.86
CA LEU A 39 21.56 9.31 3.44
C LEU A 39 21.82 9.44 1.93
N TYR A 40 20.95 10.16 1.21
CA TYR A 40 20.99 10.23 -0.23
C TYR A 40 22.29 10.83 -0.76
N THR A 41 22.96 10.08 -1.63
CA THR A 41 23.99 10.57 -2.54
C THR A 41 23.76 9.98 -3.93
N PRO A 42 24.27 10.59 -5.00
CA PRO A 42 24.14 10.03 -6.36
C PRO A 42 24.66 8.59 -6.47
N ILE A 43 25.67 8.22 -5.67
CA ILE A 43 26.30 6.89 -5.67
C ILE A 43 25.34 5.83 -5.12
N VAL A 44 24.55 6.17 -4.09
CA VAL A 44 23.63 5.23 -3.43
C VAL A 44 22.20 5.32 -3.97
N HIS A 45 21.94 6.14 -5.00
CA HIS A 45 20.61 6.35 -5.56
C HIS A 45 19.92 5.04 -5.96
N VAL A 46 20.63 4.17 -6.70
CA VAL A 46 20.10 2.87 -7.14
C VAL A 46 19.78 1.98 -5.93
N LEU A 47 20.68 1.93 -4.95
CA LEU A 47 20.49 1.13 -3.74
C LEU A 47 19.28 1.59 -2.92
N ILE A 48 19.08 2.90 -2.79
CA ILE A 48 17.90 3.48 -2.11
C ILE A 48 16.62 3.06 -2.83
N ASN A 49 16.60 3.19 -4.16
CA ASN A 49 15.43 2.84 -4.96
C ASN A 49 15.11 1.34 -4.87
N ASP A 50 16.13 0.47 -4.93
CA ASP A 50 15.95 -0.98 -4.79
C ASP A 50 15.41 -1.34 -3.40
N ALA A 51 15.95 -0.72 -2.35
CA ALA A 51 15.49 -0.96 -0.98
C ALA A 51 14.03 -0.53 -0.77
N LEU A 52 13.64 0.63 -1.30
CA LEU A 52 12.24 1.10 -1.31
C LEU A 52 11.32 0.13 -2.07
N THR A 53 11.78 -0.37 -3.22
CA THR A 53 11.03 -1.31 -4.07
C THR A 53 10.79 -2.63 -3.33
N ILE A 54 11.85 -3.28 -2.87
CA ILE A 54 11.81 -4.61 -2.24
C ILE A 54 10.95 -4.58 -0.98
N THR A 55 11.11 -3.54 -0.16
CA THR A 55 10.37 -3.40 1.10
C THR A 55 8.88 -3.26 0.85
N PHE A 56 8.48 -2.47 -0.16
CA PHE A 56 7.07 -2.31 -0.51
C PHE A 56 6.47 -3.55 -1.17
N GLN A 57 7.20 -4.19 -2.11
CA GLN A 57 6.77 -5.42 -2.78
C GLN A 57 6.51 -6.54 -1.77
N THR A 58 7.34 -6.65 -0.73
CA THR A 58 7.16 -7.65 0.32
C THR A 58 5.80 -7.46 1.02
N ASN A 59 5.44 -6.24 1.39
CA ASN A 59 4.14 -5.98 2.01
C ASN A 59 2.98 -6.19 1.03
N MET A 60 3.15 -5.77 -0.23
CA MET A 60 2.16 -6.03 -1.28
C MET A 60 1.92 -7.53 -1.50
N PHE A 61 2.97 -8.36 -1.43
CA PHE A 61 2.85 -9.82 -1.49
C PHE A 61 1.98 -10.37 -0.35
N HIS A 62 2.18 -9.88 0.89
CA HIS A 62 1.34 -10.28 2.02
C HIS A 62 -0.13 -9.90 1.83
N VAL A 63 -0.42 -8.70 1.32
CA VAL A 63 -1.79 -8.27 0.99
C VAL A 63 -2.41 -9.14 -0.11
N LYS A 64 -1.66 -9.45 -1.17
CA LYS A 64 -2.12 -10.34 -2.25
C LYS A 64 -2.43 -11.75 -1.72
N ASN A 65 -1.56 -12.29 -0.88
CA ASN A 65 -1.75 -13.60 -0.27
C ASN A 65 -2.97 -13.63 0.67
N ALA A 66 -3.15 -12.57 1.47
CA ALA A 66 -4.34 -12.41 2.31
C ALA A 66 -5.63 -12.39 1.46
N PHE A 67 -5.63 -11.69 0.33
CA PHE A 67 -6.77 -11.64 -0.58
C PHE A 67 -7.09 -13.00 -1.20
N GLN A 68 -6.07 -13.79 -1.53
CA GLN A 68 -6.26 -15.14 -2.07
C GLN A 68 -6.86 -16.10 -1.04
N LYS A 69 -6.43 -15.97 0.22
CA LYS A 69 -6.89 -16.80 1.35
C LYS A 69 -8.24 -16.38 1.94
N ALA A 70 -8.73 -15.19 1.58
CA ALA A 70 -9.99 -14.68 2.08
C ALA A 70 -11.16 -15.59 1.66
N ASN A 71 -11.98 -15.97 2.65
CA ASN A 71 -13.03 -16.98 2.51
C ASN A 71 -14.31 -16.40 1.91
N ASP A 72 -14.61 -15.14 2.22
CA ASP A 72 -15.84 -14.47 1.79
C ASP A 72 -15.58 -13.12 1.09
N SER A 73 -16.63 -12.57 0.50
CA SER A 73 -16.58 -11.30 -0.24
C SER A 73 -16.29 -10.10 0.66
N SER A 74 -16.68 -10.14 1.93
CA SER A 74 -16.46 -9.05 2.88
C SER A 74 -15.00 -8.96 3.31
N GLU A 75 -14.36 -10.10 3.54
CA GLU A 75 -12.93 -10.22 3.84
C GLU A 75 -12.10 -9.79 2.62
N ARG A 76 -12.50 -10.19 1.41
CA ARG A 76 -11.88 -9.71 0.16
C ARG A 76 -12.00 -8.20 -0.02
N GLN A 77 -13.17 -7.62 0.26
CA GLN A 77 -13.37 -6.18 0.20
C GLN A 77 -12.51 -5.45 1.24
N PHE A 78 -12.40 -6.00 2.45
CA PHE A 78 -11.53 -5.48 3.49
C PHE A 78 -10.05 -5.50 3.09
N VAL A 79 -9.56 -6.60 2.52
CA VAL A 79 -8.18 -6.67 2.00
C VAL A 79 -7.98 -5.70 0.82
N SER A 80 -8.98 -5.50 -0.03
CA SER A 80 -8.93 -4.51 -1.12
C SER A 80 -8.84 -3.06 -0.60
N LYS A 81 -9.48 -2.74 0.54
CA LYS A 81 -9.28 -1.45 1.23
C LYS A 81 -7.83 -1.29 1.69
N ASN A 82 -7.21 -2.33 2.24
CA ASN A 82 -5.79 -2.30 2.61
C ASN A 82 -4.90 -2.03 1.39
N ALA A 83 -5.19 -2.65 0.24
CA ALA A 83 -4.47 -2.37 -1.01
C ALA A 83 -4.67 -0.93 -1.51
N THR A 84 -5.90 -0.40 -1.40
CA THR A 84 -6.18 0.98 -1.79
C THR A 84 -5.41 1.97 -0.92
N PHE A 85 -5.37 1.74 0.39
CA PHE A 85 -4.59 2.55 1.32
C PHE A 85 -3.09 2.56 0.97
N LEU A 86 -2.53 1.44 0.51
CA LEU A 86 -1.15 1.38 0.05
C LEU A 86 -0.88 2.27 -1.17
N LEU A 87 -1.87 2.56 -2.03
CA LEU A 87 -1.72 3.55 -3.10
C LEU A 87 -1.55 4.96 -2.54
N ASP A 88 -2.27 5.30 -1.48
CA ASP A 88 -2.15 6.62 -0.84
C ASP A 88 -0.78 6.78 -0.16
N VAL A 89 -0.25 5.70 0.43
CA VAL A 89 1.14 5.68 0.93
C VAL A 89 2.14 5.96 -0.19
N LEU A 90 1.97 5.36 -1.38
CA LEU A 90 2.86 5.64 -2.52
C LEU A 90 2.80 7.10 -2.99
N LYS A 91 1.62 7.74 -2.96
CA LYS A 91 1.51 9.19 -3.27
C LYS A 91 2.31 10.03 -2.27
N ILE A 92 2.21 9.72 -0.98
CA ILE A 92 2.98 10.43 0.06
C ILE A 92 4.48 10.23 -0.16
N VAL A 93 4.89 9.04 -0.59
CA VAL A 93 6.29 8.73 -0.92
C VAL A 93 6.76 9.57 -2.10
N ASP A 94 5.96 9.66 -3.16
CA ASP A 94 6.25 10.51 -4.33
C ASP A 94 6.47 11.96 -3.94
N ASP A 95 5.54 12.53 -3.17
CA ASP A 95 5.62 13.92 -2.74
C ASP A 95 6.86 14.17 -1.89
N ARG A 96 7.16 13.30 -0.93
CA ARG A 96 8.34 13.42 -0.06
C ARG A 96 9.64 13.27 -0.83
N TYR A 97 9.70 12.32 -1.76
CA TYR A 97 10.85 12.07 -2.60
C TYR A 97 11.12 13.27 -3.52
N PHE A 98 10.08 13.77 -4.19
CA PHE A 98 10.18 14.95 -5.05
C PHE A 98 10.62 16.19 -4.28
N ASN A 99 10.01 16.45 -3.11
CA ASN A 99 10.36 17.61 -2.29
C ASN A 99 11.81 17.58 -1.78
N LYS A 100 12.40 16.39 -1.58
CA LYS A 100 13.79 16.27 -1.12
C LYS A 100 14.81 16.26 -2.25
N LEU A 101 14.49 15.65 -3.39
CA LEU A 101 15.45 15.41 -4.47
C LEU A 101 15.21 16.25 -5.72
N ASN A 102 14.10 16.99 -5.78
CA ASN A 102 13.61 17.74 -6.95
C ASN A 102 13.52 16.87 -8.22
N ARG A 103 13.17 15.58 -8.04
CA ARG A 103 13.09 14.57 -9.10
C ARG A 103 11.96 13.58 -8.77
N PRO A 104 11.25 13.05 -9.78
CA PRO A 104 10.22 12.05 -9.55
C PRO A 104 10.83 10.73 -9.04
N CYS A 105 10.09 10.02 -8.19
CA CYS A 105 10.44 8.65 -7.82
C CYS A 105 9.98 7.72 -8.94
N THR A 106 10.89 6.95 -9.55
CA THR A 106 10.52 5.98 -10.60
C THR A 106 10.00 4.67 -10.02
N VAL A 107 10.41 4.34 -8.79
CA VAL A 107 10.05 3.11 -8.07
C VAL A 107 8.55 3.01 -7.81
N THR A 108 7.97 4.10 -7.35
CA THR A 108 6.54 4.20 -7.00
C THR A 108 5.64 4.01 -8.21
N ALA A 109 6.08 4.41 -9.42
CA ALA A 109 5.31 4.28 -10.64
C ALA A 109 4.99 2.80 -10.95
N ASP A 110 6.00 1.94 -10.95
CA ASP A 110 5.85 0.50 -11.21
C ASP A 110 5.00 -0.18 -10.13
N LEU A 111 5.24 0.15 -8.86
CA LEU A 111 4.48 -0.38 -7.73
C LEU A 111 3.00 0.02 -7.79
N ARG A 112 2.72 1.28 -8.16
CA ARG A 112 1.38 1.82 -8.30
C ARG A 112 0.63 1.12 -9.42
N ASP A 113 1.28 0.88 -10.56
CA ASP A 113 0.69 0.15 -11.67
C ASP A 113 0.37 -1.30 -11.31
N GLU A 114 1.28 -1.98 -10.60
CA GLU A 114 1.07 -3.34 -10.12
C GLU A 114 -0.11 -3.43 -9.13
N LEU A 115 -0.20 -2.47 -8.21
CA LEU A 115 -1.24 -2.40 -7.19
C LEU A 115 -2.61 -2.03 -7.80
N ASN A 116 -2.64 -1.10 -8.75
CA ASN A 116 -3.85 -0.77 -9.52
C ASN A 116 -4.39 -1.97 -10.29
N ARG A 117 -3.51 -2.75 -10.94
CA ARG A 117 -3.90 -3.99 -11.62
C ARG A 117 -4.50 -5.00 -10.65
N PHE A 118 -3.90 -5.13 -9.45
CA PHE A 118 -4.42 -6.00 -8.41
C PHE A 118 -5.83 -5.56 -7.95
N ILE A 119 -6.03 -4.28 -7.65
CA ILE A 119 -7.32 -3.74 -7.19
C ILE A 119 -8.40 -3.90 -8.27
N ALA A 120 -8.06 -3.62 -9.54
CA ALA A 120 -8.99 -3.80 -10.66
C ALA A 120 -9.42 -5.27 -10.83
N ASN A 121 -8.49 -6.21 -10.65
CA ASN A 121 -8.79 -7.64 -10.70
C ASN A 121 -9.61 -8.11 -9.49
N SER A 122 -9.36 -7.55 -8.30
CA SER A 122 -10.12 -7.86 -7.09
C SER A 122 -11.61 -7.50 -7.19
N SER A 123 -11.94 -6.49 -8.00
CA SER A 123 -13.31 -6.01 -8.20
C SER A 123 -14.11 -6.89 -9.18
N LYS A 124 -13.44 -7.62 -10.08
CA LYS A 124 -14.08 -8.46 -11.10
C LYS A 124 -14.59 -9.80 -10.57
N THR A 125 -14.03 -10.30 -9.47
CA THR A 125 -14.37 -11.63 -8.91
C THR A 125 -15.72 -11.68 -8.18
N SER A 126 -16.44 -10.56 -8.03
CA SER A 126 -17.71 -10.49 -7.28
C SER A 126 -18.97 -10.84 -8.08
N PHE A 127 -18.86 -11.23 -9.36
CA PHE A 127 -20.01 -11.58 -10.21
C PHE A 127 -20.06 -13.07 -10.55
N THR A 128 -20.41 -13.91 -9.58
CA THR A 128 -21.05 -15.21 -9.86
C THR A 128 -22.39 -15.26 -9.13
N LYS A 129 -23.42 -14.69 -9.76
CA LYS A 129 -24.81 -14.94 -9.38
C LYS A 129 -25.13 -16.40 -9.72
N TYR A 130 -25.27 -17.24 -8.71
CA TYR A 130 -25.93 -18.54 -8.86
C TYR A 130 -27.40 -18.27 -9.25
N SER A 131 -27.76 -18.61 -10.49
CA SER A 131 -29.17 -18.78 -10.85
C SER A 131 -29.64 -20.10 -10.25
N SER A 132 -30.36 -20.02 -9.13
CA SER A 132 -31.24 -21.10 -8.69
C SER A 132 -32.36 -21.25 -9.71
N THR A 133 -32.31 -22.31 -10.51
CA THR A 133 -33.52 -22.84 -11.17
C THR A 133 -33.96 -24.08 -10.41
N THR A 134 -34.82 -23.84 -9.42
CA THR A 134 -35.82 -24.82 -8.98
C THR A 134 -36.83 -24.97 -10.12
N TYR A 135 -36.99 -26.17 -10.66
CA TYR A 135 -38.26 -26.61 -11.23
C TYR A 135 -38.50 -28.07 -10.86
N ILE A 136 -39.55 -28.21 -10.03
CA ILE A 136 -40.54 -29.28 -9.80
C ILE A 136 -40.39 -30.55 -10.62
#